data_AF-A0A9P7KPK7-F1
#
_entry.id   AF-A0A9P7KPK7-F1
#
_cell.length_a   1.000
_cell.length_b   1.000
_cell.length_c   1.000
_cell.angle_alpha   90.00
_cell.angle_beta   90.00
_cell.angle_gamma   90.00
#
_symmetry.space_group_name_H-M   'P 1'
#
loop_
_entity.id
_entity.type
_entity.pdbx_description
1 polymer ?
#
loop_
_entity_poly.entity_id
_entity_poly.type
_entity_poly.pdbx_seq_one_letter_code
_entity_poly.pdbx_strand_id
1 'polypeptide(L)'
;MPAKRKPQAGSSTASKRKLGDKSSDFEESDSQASSYEPSPKKKAKKSKFRQKSSPDAFESPSAVQHTEKSKISHSASIHLIHSPLEVQTALLQWYAGVHASRGMPWRKPYNPLLGPDERAQRAYEVWVSEIMLQQTQVATVIPYYTRWMEKFPTIRDLAAATVDEVNALWKGLGYYSRASRLLAGAQKAVAKYQGRLPDNAKDMEANIPGIGRYSAGAICSIAYGEHVPVLDGNVHRLMSRFLAVHAPPKSKATLDILWGAAAAMVKPKKHIKVSSAQRASSPESTLESTRYPGDINQALIELGRLLAGLYEFPTSSDVAKTTSRTAQAKIPHALLTQLVVPSILPYDAKRKETESQHECIQITSIKPVGDVIHVFSHIRKTYRTQWVIIRGGETPPKLKIGGFEGSTVPELSFTDGGGEDGLSASPRPLDAMWVPFNKVSSANMGTGVVKVWNSTKELWERDIDGS
;
A
#
# COMPACT_ATOMS: atom_id res chain seq x y z
N MET A 1 -19.40 80.62 -11.24
CA MET A 1 -18.57 80.10 -12.33
C MET A 1 -18.67 78.59 -12.30
N PRO A 2 -19.15 77.98 -13.39
CA PRO A 2 -19.91 76.72 -13.43
C PRO A 2 -19.02 75.64 -14.10
N ALA A 3 -19.41 74.42 -14.45
CA ALA A 3 -20.46 73.97 -15.35
C ALA A 3 -20.32 72.43 -15.44
N LYS A 4 -21.37 71.61 -15.28
CA LYS A 4 -22.38 71.29 -16.32
C LYS A 4 -21.69 70.65 -17.54
N ARG A 5 -22.14 69.54 -18.16
CA ARG A 5 -23.52 69.06 -18.33
C ARG A 5 -23.47 67.74 -19.15
N LYS A 6 -24.35 66.78 -18.82
CA LYS A 6 -25.12 65.89 -19.75
C LYS A 6 -25.87 66.75 -20.82
N PRO A 7 -26.62 66.27 -21.86
CA PRO A 7 -27.16 64.92 -22.16
C PRO A 7 -27.36 64.59 -23.68
N GLN A 8 -28.09 63.46 -23.95
CA GLN A 8 -29.15 63.26 -24.99
C GLN A 8 -28.73 63.23 -26.48
N ALA A 9 -29.36 62.54 -27.43
CA ALA A 9 -30.61 61.76 -27.62
C ALA A 9 -30.31 60.75 -28.77
N GLY A 10 -31.06 59.72 -29.18
CA GLY A 10 -32.49 59.44 -29.23
C GLY A 10 -32.78 58.75 -30.61
N SER A 11 -33.88 57.98 -30.69
CA SER A 11 -34.55 57.39 -31.88
C SER A 11 -34.50 55.84 -31.87
N SER A 12 -35.56 55.07 -31.58
CA SER A 12 -36.95 54.96 -32.08
C SER A 12 -37.14 53.95 -33.24
N THR A 13 -38.10 53.03 -33.02
CA THR A 13 -38.92 52.29 -34.01
C THR A 13 -38.22 51.25 -34.90
N ALA A 14 -38.79 50.13 -35.35
CA ALA A 14 -40.00 49.36 -35.09
C ALA A 14 -39.93 48.09 -35.97
N SER A 15 -40.79 47.10 -35.65
CA SER A 15 -41.46 46.19 -36.61
C SER A 15 -40.88 44.80 -36.94
N LYS A 16 -41.47 43.79 -36.27
CA LYS A 16 -42.24 42.65 -36.83
C LYS A 16 -41.77 41.97 -38.13
N ARG A 17 -41.59 40.63 -38.06
CA ARG A 17 -42.48 39.58 -38.67
C ARG A 17 -41.93 38.16 -38.41
N LYS A 18 -42.73 37.33 -37.72
CA LYS A 18 -43.47 36.11 -38.17
C LYS A 18 -42.61 34.82 -38.16
N LEU A 19 -42.87 33.84 -37.29
CA LEU A 19 -43.96 32.82 -37.22
C LEU A 19 -43.85 31.68 -38.26
N GLY A 20 -43.89 30.46 -37.72
CA GLY A 20 -43.95 29.14 -38.36
C GLY A 20 -43.27 28.14 -37.40
N ASP A 21 -43.89 27.74 -36.29
CA ASP A 21 -44.97 26.75 -36.16
C ASP A 21 -44.76 25.47 -36.98
N LYS A 22 -44.39 24.40 -36.27
CA LYS A 22 -44.81 23.01 -36.53
C LYS A 22 -44.79 22.24 -35.21
N SER A 23 -45.99 22.03 -34.69
CA SER A 23 -46.39 21.02 -33.72
C SER A 23 -46.34 19.60 -34.31
N SER A 24 -45.96 18.63 -33.48
CA SER A 24 -46.51 17.25 -33.39
C SER A 24 -45.55 16.45 -32.49
N ASP A 25 -45.93 15.59 -31.58
CA ASP A 25 -47.18 15.30 -30.88
C ASP A 25 -46.74 14.51 -29.64
N PHE A 26 -47.60 14.54 -28.64
CA PHE A 26 -47.58 13.74 -27.43
C PHE A 26 -47.48 12.24 -27.74
N GLU A 27 -46.60 11.51 -27.04
CA GLU A 27 -46.98 10.23 -26.43
C GLU A 27 -46.34 10.11 -25.04
N GLU A 28 -47.25 9.95 -24.09
CA GLU A 28 -47.09 9.66 -22.68
C GLU A 28 -47.02 8.14 -22.54
N SER A 29 -46.02 7.60 -21.85
CA SER A 29 -46.03 6.19 -21.42
C SER A 29 -45.12 5.98 -20.22
N ASP A 30 -45.77 6.07 -19.07
CA ASP A 30 -45.69 5.18 -17.91
C ASP A 30 -44.34 4.86 -17.24
N SER A 31 -44.35 5.24 -15.96
CA SER A 31 -43.62 4.67 -14.85
C SER A 31 -43.59 3.15 -14.85
N GLN A 32 -42.40 2.57 -14.66
CA GLN A 32 -42.27 1.33 -13.87
C GLN A 32 -40.91 1.27 -13.16
N ALA A 33 -41.00 1.22 -11.83
CA ALA A 33 -39.92 0.93 -10.93
C ALA A 33 -39.39 -0.50 -11.17
N SER A 34 -38.11 -0.63 -11.53
CA SER A 34 -37.45 -1.94 -11.61
C SER A 34 -36.99 -2.37 -10.22
N SER A 35 -37.83 -3.13 -9.53
CA SER A 35 -37.48 -3.94 -8.36
C SER A 35 -36.42 -4.99 -8.73
N TYR A 36 -35.26 -4.93 -8.09
CA TYR A 36 -34.21 -5.94 -8.24
C TYR A 36 -34.48 -7.11 -7.28
N GLU A 37 -35.06 -8.21 -7.77
CA GLU A 37 -35.10 -9.49 -7.05
C GLU A 37 -33.92 -10.41 -7.48
N PRO A 38 -33.23 -11.07 -6.54
CA PRO A 38 -32.11 -11.94 -6.86
C PRO A 38 -32.58 -13.31 -7.36
N SER A 39 -32.09 -13.72 -8.54
CA SER A 39 -32.35 -15.05 -9.12
C SER A 39 -31.79 -16.21 -8.28
N PRO A 40 -32.45 -17.39 -8.25
CA PRO A 40 -32.10 -18.50 -7.37
C PRO A 40 -30.89 -19.32 -7.86
N LYS A 41 -30.09 -19.77 -6.88
CA LYS A 41 -28.88 -20.61 -7.06
C LYS A 41 -29.21 -21.96 -7.70
N LYS A 42 -28.67 -22.25 -8.90
CA LYS A 42 -28.68 -23.60 -9.50
C LYS A 42 -27.66 -24.49 -8.79
N LYS A 43 -28.13 -25.61 -8.24
CA LYS A 43 -27.33 -26.69 -7.64
C LYS A 43 -26.50 -27.40 -8.73
N ALA A 44 -25.18 -27.47 -8.54
CA ALA A 44 -24.29 -28.26 -9.40
C ALA A 44 -24.47 -29.77 -9.13
N LYS A 45 -24.79 -30.53 -10.18
CA LYS A 45 -24.86 -32.01 -10.16
C LYS A 45 -23.45 -32.60 -10.16
N LYS A 46 -23.17 -33.53 -9.24
CA LYS A 46 -21.98 -34.39 -9.23
C LYS A 46 -22.04 -35.36 -10.42
N SER A 47 -21.04 -35.28 -11.30
CA SER A 47 -20.82 -36.27 -12.36
C SER A 47 -19.67 -37.20 -11.94
N LYS A 48 -19.98 -38.49 -11.79
CA LYS A 48 -19.04 -39.59 -11.53
C LYS A 48 -18.20 -39.84 -12.79
N PHE A 49 -16.89 -39.73 -12.71
CA PHE A 49 -15.99 -40.21 -13.77
C PHE A 49 -15.50 -41.62 -13.42
N ARG A 50 -15.68 -42.53 -14.37
CA ARG A 50 -15.44 -43.97 -14.30
C ARG A 50 -14.04 -44.26 -14.84
N GLN A 51 -13.22 -44.97 -14.08
CA GLN A 51 -11.91 -45.46 -14.51
C GLN A 51 -12.03 -46.41 -15.71
N LYS A 52 -11.16 -46.25 -16.70
CA LYS A 52 -10.89 -47.25 -17.73
C LYS A 52 -9.38 -47.28 -18.00
N SER A 53 -8.84 -48.49 -18.02
CA SER A 53 -7.44 -48.90 -18.12
C SER A 53 -6.84 -48.71 -19.52
N SER A 54 -5.53 -48.42 -19.57
CA SER A 54 -4.65 -48.40 -20.76
C SER A 54 -4.41 -49.81 -21.36
N PRO A 55 -3.89 -49.94 -22.60
CA PRO A 55 -2.46 -49.76 -22.94
C PRO A 55 -2.29 -48.85 -24.20
N ASP A 56 -1.17 -48.23 -24.55
CA ASP A 56 0.21 -48.71 -24.73
C ASP A 56 1.24 -47.57 -24.58
N ALA A 57 2.49 -47.98 -24.37
CA ALA A 57 3.66 -47.21 -23.99
C ALA A 57 4.30 -46.38 -25.11
N PHE A 58 4.80 -45.18 -24.76
CA PHE A 58 5.97 -44.57 -25.37
C PHE A 58 6.78 -43.84 -24.29
N GLU A 59 8.08 -44.13 -24.23
CA GLU A 59 9.02 -43.77 -23.18
C GLU A 59 9.24 -42.26 -23.03
N SER A 60 9.32 -41.80 -21.78
CA SER A 60 9.71 -40.43 -21.41
C SER A 60 11.16 -40.41 -20.89
N PRO A 61 11.99 -39.41 -21.20
CA PRO A 61 13.34 -39.32 -20.67
C PRO A 61 13.33 -38.92 -19.19
N SER A 62 14.00 -39.75 -18.40
CA SER A 62 14.47 -39.61 -17.02
C SER A 62 14.05 -38.36 -16.22
N ALA A 63 13.17 -38.60 -15.25
CA ALA A 63 12.85 -37.69 -14.16
C ALA A 63 14.11 -37.33 -13.36
N VAL A 64 14.47 -36.04 -13.37
CA VAL A 64 15.36 -35.47 -12.36
C VAL A 64 14.63 -35.57 -11.02
N GLN A 65 15.19 -36.39 -10.12
CA GLN A 65 14.69 -36.54 -8.76
C GLN A 65 14.76 -35.18 -8.04
N HIS A 66 13.60 -34.53 -7.89
CA HIS A 66 13.44 -33.48 -6.90
C HIS A 66 13.59 -34.12 -5.52
N THR A 67 14.74 -33.92 -4.90
CA THR A 67 14.95 -34.25 -3.49
C THR A 67 13.92 -33.46 -2.67
N GLU A 68 13.06 -34.19 -1.95
CA GLU A 68 12.09 -33.63 -1.02
C GLU A 68 12.85 -32.79 0.02
N LYS A 69 12.79 -31.46 -0.11
CA LYS A 69 13.23 -30.55 0.95
C LYS A 69 12.40 -30.86 2.19
N SER A 70 13.05 -31.43 3.21
CA SER A 70 12.49 -31.61 4.54
C SER A 70 11.76 -30.32 4.97
N LYS A 71 10.45 -30.40 5.16
CA LYS A 71 9.65 -29.30 5.70
C LYS A 71 10.08 -29.12 7.15
N ILE A 72 11.00 -28.20 7.39
CA ILE A 72 11.33 -27.73 8.73
C ILE A 72 10.01 -27.23 9.34
N SER A 73 9.51 -27.98 10.31
CA SER A 73 8.29 -27.65 11.05
C SER A 73 8.70 -26.89 12.29
N HIS A 74 8.23 -25.66 12.44
CA HIS A 74 8.39 -24.86 13.65
C HIS A 74 7.04 -24.69 14.35
N SER A 75 7.07 -24.32 15.63
CA SER A 75 5.86 -24.07 16.41
C SER A 75 5.09 -22.86 15.87
N ALA A 76 3.76 -22.95 15.79
CA ALA A 76 2.90 -21.83 15.39
C ALA A 76 3.03 -20.61 16.34
N SER A 77 3.53 -20.82 17.57
CA SER A 77 3.77 -19.73 18.53
C SER A 77 4.75 -18.67 18.03
N ILE A 78 5.67 -19.00 17.13
CA ILE A 78 6.62 -18.00 16.59
C ILE A 78 5.93 -16.91 15.76
N HIS A 79 4.71 -17.17 15.30
CA HIS A 79 3.91 -16.23 14.51
C HIS A 79 2.93 -15.41 15.37
N LEU A 80 3.07 -15.44 16.69
CA LEU A 80 2.17 -14.77 17.63
C LEU A 80 2.92 -13.70 18.44
N ILE A 81 2.26 -12.56 18.63
CA ILE A 81 2.73 -11.50 19.52
C ILE A 81 2.20 -11.80 20.94
N HIS A 82 3.07 -12.31 21.80
CA HIS A 82 2.71 -12.65 23.19
C HIS A 82 2.74 -11.43 24.11
N SER A 83 3.79 -10.61 24.01
CA SER A 83 3.96 -9.38 24.78
C SER A 83 4.14 -8.20 23.83
N PRO A 84 3.05 -7.47 23.50
CA PRO A 84 3.13 -6.35 22.57
C PRO A 84 3.74 -5.09 23.21
N LEU A 85 4.01 -5.07 24.52
CA LEU A 85 4.31 -3.86 25.27
C LEU A 85 5.56 -3.14 24.77
N GLU A 86 6.66 -3.86 24.63
CA GLU A 86 7.93 -3.30 24.16
C GLU A 86 7.80 -2.81 22.72
N VAL A 87 7.17 -3.61 21.86
CA VAL A 87 6.91 -3.28 20.47
C VAL A 87 6.02 -2.04 20.34
N GLN A 88 4.94 -1.96 21.12
CA GLN A 88 4.05 -0.78 21.17
C GLN A 88 4.81 0.47 21.59
N THR A 89 5.65 0.35 22.62
CA THR A 89 6.40 1.48 23.17
C THR A 89 7.39 2.02 22.15
N ALA A 90 8.21 1.15 21.57
CA ALA A 90 9.15 1.52 20.51
C ALA A 90 8.44 2.11 19.28
N LEU A 91 7.33 1.48 18.86
CA LEU A 91 6.54 1.93 17.72
C LEU A 91 5.95 3.34 17.96
N LEU A 92 5.37 3.59 19.14
CA LEU A 92 4.75 4.89 19.45
C LEU A 92 5.79 5.98 19.69
N GLN A 93 6.93 5.66 20.30
CA GLN A 93 8.05 6.60 20.43
C GLN A 93 8.56 7.03 19.06
N TRP A 94 8.77 6.09 18.14
CA TRP A 94 9.10 6.40 16.75
C TRP A 94 7.99 7.20 16.06
N TYR A 95 6.74 6.79 16.23
CA TYR A 95 5.59 7.43 15.60
C TYR A 95 5.44 8.90 16.01
N ALA A 96 5.65 9.21 17.30
CA ALA A 96 5.63 10.57 17.81
C ALA A 96 6.62 11.50 17.08
N GLY A 97 7.82 10.99 16.75
CA GLY A 97 8.83 11.73 16.00
C GLY A 97 8.48 11.99 14.53
N VAL A 98 7.76 11.06 13.88
CA VAL A 98 7.38 11.22 12.46
C VAL A 98 6.02 11.88 12.27
N HIS A 99 5.12 11.79 13.24
CA HIS A 99 3.72 12.24 13.13
C HIS A 99 3.60 13.70 12.70
N ALA A 100 4.26 14.61 13.42
CA ALA A 100 4.22 16.05 13.14
C ALA A 100 4.83 16.42 11.79
N SER A 101 5.89 15.71 11.38
CA SER A 101 6.62 16.00 10.13
C SER A 101 5.82 15.76 8.84
N ARG A 102 4.69 15.05 8.92
CA ARG A 102 3.91 14.65 7.74
C ARG A 102 2.89 15.69 7.28
N GLY A 103 2.50 16.64 8.13
CA GLY A 103 1.56 17.71 7.77
C GLY A 103 0.20 17.22 7.24
N MET A 104 -0.30 16.08 7.71
CA MET A 104 -1.60 15.54 7.27
C MET A 104 -2.74 16.16 8.10
N PRO A 105 -3.63 16.98 7.51
CA PRO A 105 -4.62 17.77 8.26
C PRO A 105 -5.69 16.91 8.96
N TRP A 106 -5.92 15.69 8.48
CA TRP A 106 -6.82 14.72 9.11
C TRP A 106 -6.19 13.96 10.28
N ARG A 107 -4.89 14.09 10.55
CA ARG A 107 -4.24 13.48 11.71
C ARG A 107 -4.20 14.47 12.88
N LYS A 108 -5.17 14.32 13.78
CA LYS A 108 -5.27 15.10 15.02
C LYS A 108 -4.93 14.22 16.22
N PRO A 109 -4.28 14.74 17.28
CA PRO A 109 -4.09 14.00 18.52
C PRO A 109 -5.42 13.45 19.04
N TYR A 110 -5.41 12.22 19.54
CA TYR A 110 -6.58 11.68 20.21
C TYR A 110 -6.84 12.44 21.51
N ASN A 111 -8.10 12.79 21.76
CA ASN A 111 -8.52 13.46 22.98
C ASN A 111 -9.69 12.68 23.62
N PRO A 112 -9.47 11.98 24.75
CA PRO A 112 -10.52 11.20 25.42
C PRO A 112 -11.61 12.07 26.05
N LEU A 113 -11.37 13.37 26.20
CA LEU A 113 -12.31 14.31 26.83
C LEU A 113 -13.37 14.85 25.85
N LEU A 114 -13.23 14.56 24.55
CA LEU A 114 -14.20 15.00 23.54
C LEU A 114 -15.59 14.43 23.85
N GLY A 115 -16.62 15.26 23.74
CA GLY A 115 -18.01 14.82 23.87
C GLY A 115 -18.46 13.93 22.71
N PRO A 116 -19.65 13.31 22.80
CA PRO A 116 -20.18 12.44 21.74
C PRO A 116 -20.26 13.10 20.35
N ASP A 117 -20.67 14.37 20.29
CA ASP A 117 -20.76 15.11 19.01
C ASP A 117 -19.39 15.43 18.43
N GLU A 118 -18.43 15.81 19.26
CA GLU A 118 -17.07 16.09 18.80
C GLU A 118 -16.37 14.82 18.31
N ARG A 119 -16.58 13.68 18.97
CA ARG A 119 -16.09 12.38 18.48
C ARG A 119 -16.78 11.97 17.17
N ALA A 120 -18.07 12.24 17.03
CA ALA A 120 -18.79 11.98 15.78
C ALA A 120 -18.29 12.88 14.63
N GLN A 121 -18.00 14.14 14.91
CA GLN A 121 -17.36 15.04 13.95
C GLN A 121 -15.96 14.54 13.58
N ARG A 122 -15.18 14.08 14.57
CA ARG A 122 -13.87 13.48 14.34
C ARG A 122 -13.97 12.22 13.47
N ALA A 123 -14.99 11.39 13.67
CA ALA A 123 -15.23 10.21 12.85
C ALA A 123 -15.52 10.56 11.39
N TYR A 124 -16.28 11.63 11.13
CA TYR A 124 -16.50 12.15 9.78
C TYR A 124 -15.20 12.59 9.10
N GLU A 125 -14.36 13.37 9.79
CA GLU A 125 -13.04 13.80 9.27
C GLU A 125 -12.15 12.61 8.91
N VAL A 126 -12.06 11.61 9.80
CA VAL A 126 -11.27 10.40 9.56
C VAL A 126 -11.84 9.63 8.38
N TRP A 127 -13.16 9.45 8.33
CA TRP A 127 -13.81 8.73 7.25
C TRP A 127 -13.54 9.34 5.87
N VAL A 128 -13.67 10.66 5.72
CA VAL A 128 -13.38 11.36 4.46
C VAL A 128 -11.93 11.09 4.02
N SER A 129 -10.97 11.25 4.93
CA SER A 129 -9.56 11.04 4.59
C SER A 129 -9.24 9.58 4.22
N GLU A 130 -9.80 8.61 4.94
CA GLU A 130 -9.64 7.18 4.62
C GLU A 130 -10.16 6.85 3.22
N ILE A 131 -11.34 7.36 2.84
CA ILE A 131 -11.90 7.10 1.50
C ILE A 131 -11.08 7.78 0.40
N MET A 132 -10.57 8.99 0.64
CA MET A 132 -9.70 9.68 -0.32
C MET A 132 -8.36 8.96 -0.50
N LEU A 133 -7.77 8.47 0.59
CA LEU A 133 -6.47 7.77 0.61
C LEU A 133 -6.51 6.37 -0.01
N GLN A 134 -7.70 5.80 -0.21
CA GLN A 134 -7.83 4.58 -1.01
C GLN A 134 -7.32 4.84 -2.44
N GLN A 135 -6.21 4.22 -2.80
CA GLN A 135 -5.63 4.30 -4.16
C GLN A 135 -5.20 5.71 -4.61
N THR A 136 -5.15 6.70 -3.70
CA THR A 136 -4.63 8.05 -3.97
C THR A 136 -3.47 8.36 -3.03
N GLN A 137 -2.43 9.04 -3.53
CA GLN A 137 -1.28 9.41 -2.71
C GLN A 137 -1.60 10.57 -1.75
N VAL A 138 -0.99 10.55 -0.55
CA VAL A 138 -1.17 11.58 0.49
C VAL A 138 -0.99 13.00 -0.04
N ALA A 139 0.09 13.28 -0.79
CA ALA A 139 0.37 14.63 -1.30
C ALA A 139 -0.75 15.15 -2.22
N THR A 140 -1.37 14.26 -3.00
CA THR A 140 -2.53 14.60 -3.83
C THR A 140 -3.77 14.81 -2.97
N VAL A 141 -3.98 14.02 -1.92
CA VAL A 141 -5.19 14.09 -1.07
C VAL A 141 -5.25 15.37 -0.25
N ILE A 142 -4.13 15.91 0.25
CA ILE A 142 -4.10 17.11 1.12
C ILE A 142 -4.97 18.26 0.58
N PRO A 143 -4.74 18.80 -0.64
CA PRO A 143 -5.54 19.91 -1.13
C PRO A 143 -7.01 19.56 -1.41
N TYR A 144 -7.32 18.29 -1.71
CA TYR A 144 -8.70 17.85 -1.91
C TYR A 144 -9.46 17.76 -0.60
N TYR A 145 -8.82 17.19 0.44
CA TYR A 145 -9.39 17.11 1.78
C TYR A 145 -9.68 18.51 2.33
N THR A 146 -8.76 19.46 2.18
CA THR A 146 -8.97 20.84 2.64
C THR A 146 -10.20 21.48 1.99
N ARG A 147 -10.28 21.48 0.66
CA ARG A 147 -11.46 22.03 -0.07
C ARG A 147 -12.76 21.30 0.29
N TRP A 148 -12.67 19.98 0.50
CA TRP A 148 -13.81 19.17 0.91
C TRP A 148 -14.33 19.60 2.28
N MET A 149 -13.44 19.73 3.26
CA MET A 149 -13.83 20.14 4.61
C MET A 149 -14.27 21.61 4.70
N GLU A 150 -13.83 22.47 3.78
CA GLU A 150 -14.33 23.85 3.65
C GLU A 150 -15.78 23.88 3.13
N LYS A 151 -16.10 23.07 2.11
CA LYS A 151 -17.43 23.05 1.48
C LYS A 151 -18.44 22.15 2.22
N PHE A 152 -17.98 21.05 2.82
CA PHE A 152 -18.78 20.10 3.59
C PHE A 152 -18.16 19.88 5.00
N PRO A 153 -18.24 20.87 5.90
CA PRO A 153 -17.60 20.79 7.22
C PRO A 153 -18.12 19.66 8.09
N THR A 154 -19.40 19.32 7.98
CA THR A 154 -20.04 18.24 8.75
C THR A 154 -20.65 17.18 7.83
N ILE A 155 -20.95 16.01 8.41
CA ILE A 155 -21.66 14.94 7.70
C ILE A 155 -23.06 15.36 7.23
N ARG A 156 -23.70 16.35 7.88
CA ARG A 156 -25.00 16.90 7.47
C ARG A 156 -24.88 17.73 6.20
N ASP A 157 -23.82 18.54 6.11
CA ASP A 157 -23.54 19.33 4.91
C ASP A 157 -23.29 18.42 3.70
N LEU A 158 -22.52 17.35 3.91
CA LEU A 158 -22.34 16.32 2.88
C LEU A 158 -23.65 15.62 2.53
N ALA A 159 -24.46 15.23 3.52
CA ALA A 159 -25.72 14.53 3.27
C ALA A 159 -26.74 15.37 2.47
N ALA A 160 -26.71 16.69 2.63
CA ALA A 160 -27.55 17.64 1.91
C ALA A 160 -27.04 17.98 0.50
N ALA A 161 -25.79 17.59 0.17
CA ALA A 161 -25.18 17.93 -1.10
C ALA A 161 -25.79 17.15 -2.28
N THR A 162 -25.76 17.78 -3.45
CA THR A 162 -26.11 17.11 -4.71
C THR A 162 -24.96 16.20 -5.19
N VAL A 163 -25.29 15.22 -6.02
CA VAL A 163 -24.28 14.35 -6.66
C VAL A 163 -23.30 15.16 -7.51
N ASP A 164 -23.78 16.21 -8.17
CA ASP A 164 -22.95 17.08 -9.02
C ASP A 164 -21.96 17.90 -8.20
N GLU A 165 -22.36 18.46 -7.06
CA GLU A 165 -21.45 19.16 -6.15
C GLU A 165 -20.36 18.22 -5.61
N VAL A 166 -20.74 17.00 -5.22
CA VAL A 166 -19.80 15.97 -4.76
C VAL A 166 -18.81 15.59 -5.86
N ASN A 167 -19.30 15.34 -7.07
CA ASN A 167 -18.46 14.98 -8.22
C ASN A 167 -17.54 16.13 -8.63
N ALA A 168 -18.01 17.38 -8.54
CA ALA A 168 -17.20 18.56 -8.84
C ALA A 168 -15.98 18.66 -7.90
N LEU A 169 -16.16 18.46 -6.59
CA LEU A 169 -15.04 18.43 -5.64
C LEU A 169 -14.15 17.20 -5.77
N TRP A 170 -14.72 16.06 -6.20
CA TRP A 170 -13.96 14.81 -6.38
C TRP A 170 -13.16 14.75 -7.69
N LYS A 171 -13.39 15.69 -8.61
CA LYS A 171 -12.80 15.70 -9.95
C LYS A 171 -11.28 15.61 -9.90
N GLY A 172 -10.74 14.54 -10.49
CA GLY A 172 -9.30 14.25 -10.55
C GLY A 172 -8.79 13.21 -9.55
N LEU A 173 -9.58 12.81 -8.54
CA LEU A 173 -9.20 11.71 -7.63
C LEU A 173 -9.46 10.31 -8.22
N GLY A 174 -10.26 10.22 -9.28
CA GLY A 174 -10.66 8.95 -9.90
C GLY A 174 -11.59 8.11 -9.00
N TYR A 175 -12.07 6.98 -9.54
CA TYR A 175 -12.95 6.04 -8.84
C TYR A 175 -14.16 6.72 -8.16
N TYR A 176 -14.99 7.43 -8.93
CA TYR A 176 -16.13 8.23 -8.45
C TYR A 176 -17.16 7.43 -7.63
N SER A 177 -17.20 6.11 -7.78
CA SER A 177 -18.02 5.25 -6.90
C SER A 177 -17.66 5.38 -5.41
N ARG A 178 -16.45 5.85 -5.06
CA ARG A 178 -16.09 6.20 -3.67
C ARG A 178 -16.84 7.43 -3.18
N ALA A 179 -16.86 8.50 -3.97
CA ALA A 179 -17.56 9.74 -3.66
C ALA A 179 -19.07 9.50 -3.52
N SER A 180 -19.65 8.74 -4.45
CA SER A 180 -21.06 8.35 -4.40
C SER A 180 -21.41 7.54 -3.15
N ARG A 181 -20.55 6.58 -2.74
CA ARG A 181 -20.75 5.82 -1.50
C ARG A 181 -20.60 6.69 -0.25
N LEU A 182 -19.68 7.65 -0.26
CA LEU A 182 -19.50 8.61 0.84
C LEU A 182 -20.78 9.46 1.02
N LEU A 183 -21.35 9.98 -0.06
CA LEU A 183 -22.62 10.71 -0.03
C LEU A 183 -23.77 9.82 0.49
N ALA A 184 -23.93 8.61 -0.06
CA ALA A 184 -24.98 7.69 0.38
C ALA A 184 -24.82 7.27 1.86
N GLY A 185 -23.59 7.08 2.33
CA GLY A 185 -23.30 6.80 3.73
C GLY A 185 -23.64 7.98 4.64
N ALA A 186 -23.35 9.22 4.22
CA ALA A 186 -23.67 10.42 4.97
C ALA A 186 -25.20 10.62 5.09
N GLN A 187 -25.92 10.44 3.98
CA GLN A 187 -27.38 10.47 3.95
C GLN A 187 -27.98 9.42 4.90
N LYS A 188 -27.46 8.18 4.89
CA LYS A 188 -27.90 7.14 5.82
C LYS A 188 -27.59 7.48 7.28
N ALA A 189 -26.41 8.03 7.56
CA ALA A 189 -26.01 8.46 8.91
C ALA A 189 -26.95 9.55 9.45
N VAL A 190 -27.31 10.53 8.63
CA VAL A 190 -28.30 11.56 9.00
C VAL A 190 -29.67 10.95 9.25
N ALA A 191 -30.16 10.11 8.33
CA ALA A 191 -31.50 9.54 8.40
C ALA A 191 -31.69 8.55 9.56
N LYS A 192 -30.68 7.72 9.89
CA LYS A 192 -30.82 6.61 10.85
C LYS A 192 -30.06 6.79 12.16
N TYR A 193 -29.03 7.63 12.18
CA TYR A 193 -28.12 7.78 13.31
C TYR A 193 -27.98 9.24 13.77
N GLN A 194 -28.97 10.07 13.43
CA GLN A 194 -29.01 11.49 13.81
C GLN A 194 -27.70 12.21 13.44
N GLY A 195 -27.15 11.87 12.27
CA GLY A 195 -25.91 12.47 11.75
C GLY A 195 -24.68 12.18 12.61
N ARG A 196 -24.66 11.06 13.33
CA ARG A 196 -23.46 10.51 13.98
C ARG A 196 -23.15 9.16 13.34
N LEU A 197 -21.91 8.91 12.96
CA LEU A 197 -21.50 7.56 12.56
C LEU A 197 -21.59 6.63 13.79
N PRO A 198 -21.85 5.32 13.62
CA PRO A 198 -21.82 4.37 14.73
C PRO A 198 -20.46 4.42 15.44
N ASP A 199 -20.47 4.32 16.77
CA ASP A 199 -19.25 4.45 17.58
C ASP A 199 -18.47 3.14 17.75
N ASN A 200 -18.99 2.04 17.19
CA ASN A 200 -18.35 0.74 17.19
C ASN A 200 -18.19 0.20 15.76
N ALA A 201 -17.09 -0.51 15.53
CA ALA A 201 -16.68 -0.94 14.20
C ALA A 201 -17.64 -1.96 13.61
N LYS A 202 -18.24 -2.82 14.44
CA LYS A 202 -19.19 -3.85 13.99
C LYS A 202 -20.43 -3.22 13.37
N ASP A 203 -21.05 -2.26 14.05
CA ASP A 203 -22.24 -1.58 13.55
C ASP A 203 -21.88 -0.65 12.39
N MET A 204 -20.71 -0.01 12.41
CA MET A 204 -20.25 0.82 11.31
C MET A 204 -20.08 0.01 10.02
N GLU A 205 -19.42 -1.14 10.09
CA GLU A 205 -19.24 -2.05 8.94
C GLU A 205 -20.57 -2.60 8.43
N ALA A 206 -21.45 -3.04 9.34
CA ALA A 206 -22.72 -3.64 8.96
C ALA A 206 -23.69 -2.64 8.33
N ASN A 207 -23.64 -1.37 8.77
CA ASN A 207 -24.70 -0.43 8.48
C ASN A 207 -24.31 0.75 7.61
N ILE A 208 -23.04 1.13 7.44
CA ILE A 208 -22.70 2.31 6.64
C ILE A 208 -22.17 1.91 5.25
N PRO A 209 -22.88 2.26 4.15
CA PRO A 209 -22.45 1.94 2.79
C PRO A 209 -21.02 2.38 2.48
N GLY A 210 -20.23 1.47 1.90
CA GLY A 210 -18.87 1.75 1.50
C GLY A 210 -17.83 1.72 2.63
N ILE A 211 -18.23 1.45 3.87
CA ILE A 211 -17.32 1.18 4.98
C ILE A 211 -17.20 -0.33 5.17
N GLY A 212 -16.02 -0.88 4.87
CA GLY A 212 -15.69 -2.27 5.19
C GLY A 212 -14.91 -2.40 6.50
N ARG A 213 -14.62 -3.64 6.91
CA ARG A 213 -13.88 -3.99 8.14
C ARG A 213 -12.68 -3.10 8.46
N TYR A 214 -11.81 -2.84 7.47
CA TYR A 214 -10.64 -1.98 7.67
C TYR A 214 -11.04 -0.54 8.03
N SER A 215 -11.90 0.09 7.22
CA SER A 215 -12.30 1.48 7.43
C SER A 215 -13.10 1.66 8.71
N ALA A 216 -13.96 0.69 9.06
CA ALA A 216 -14.65 0.68 10.34
C ALA A 216 -13.68 0.64 11.52
N GLY A 217 -12.70 -0.27 11.47
CA GLY A 217 -11.65 -0.34 12.48
C GLY A 217 -10.80 0.94 12.58
N ALA A 218 -10.46 1.54 11.43
CA ALA A 218 -9.68 2.77 11.38
C ALA A 218 -10.45 3.94 12.01
N ILE A 219 -11.70 4.16 11.59
CA ILE A 219 -12.54 5.24 12.11
C ILE A 219 -12.76 5.06 13.61
N CYS A 220 -13.17 3.87 14.05
CA CYS A 220 -13.50 3.64 15.46
C CYS A 220 -12.30 3.68 16.39
N SER A 221 -11.15 3.15 15.98
CA SER A 221 -9.94 3.25 16.80
C SER A 221 -9.38 4.67 16.88
N ILE A 222 -9.48 5.47 15.80
CA ILE A 222 -8.93 6.84 15.74
C ILE A 222 -9.88 7.86 16.37
N ALA A 223 -11.20 7.76 16.13
CA ALA A 223 -12.17 8.77 16.56
C ALA A 223 -12.88 8.41 17.87
N TYR A 224 -13.18 7.13 18.09
CA TYR A 224 -13.94 6.67 19.25
C TYR A 224 -13.09 5.94 20.30
N GLY A 225 -11.80 5.72 20.02
CA GLY A 225 -10.89 5.02 20.94
C GLY A 225 -11.21 3.53 21.10
N GLU A 226 -11.94 2.93 20.16
CA GLU A 226 -12.27 1.51 20.21
C GLU A 226 -11.01 0.65 19.99
N HIS A 227 -10.82 -0.37 20.81
CA HIS A 227 -9.71 -1.32 20.70
C HIS A 227 -9.94 -2.35 19.58
N VAL A 228 -9.98 -1.87 18.35
CA VAL A 228 -10.22 -2.66 17.13
C VAL A 228 -9.02 -2.59 16.18
N PRO A 229 -8.54 -3.71 15.64
CA PRO A 229 -7.38 -3.72 14.76
C PRO A 229 -7.74 -3.23 13.35
N VAL A 230 -6.71 -2.82 12.62
CA VAL A 230 -6.79 -2.60 11.17
C VAL A 230 -5.80 -3.49 10.43
N LEU A 231 -6.16 -3.92 9.22
CA LEU A 231 -5.28 -4.67 8.34
C LEU A 231 -5.48 -4.21 6.90
N ASP A 232 -4.64 -3.28 6.45
CA ASP A 232 -4.49 -2.92 5.03
C ASP A 232 -3.24 -3.60 4.44
N GLY A 233 -2.90 -3.26 3.19
CA GLY A 233 -1.68 -3.77 2.56
C GLY A 233 -0.39 -3.34 3.27
N ASN A 234 -0.40 -2.25 4.03
CA ASN A 234 0.77 -1.77 4.78
C ASN A 234 0.99 -2.61 6.03
N VAL A 235 -0.05 -2.76 6.86
CA VAL A 235 0.00 -3.59 8.07
C VAL A 235 0.23 -5.05 7.72
N HIS A 236 -0.39 -5.55 6.64
CA HIS A 236 -0.17 -6.92 6.14
C HIS A 236 1.32 -7.18 5.88
N ARG A 237 1.97 -6.29 5.13
CA ARG A 237 3.40 -6.40 4.81
C ARG A 237 4.29 -6.30 6.05
N LEU A 238 3.98 -5.37 6.95
CA LEU A 238 4.71 -5.21 8.21
C LEU A 238 4.62 -6.50 9.04
N MET A 239 3.42 -6.96 9.32
CA MET A 239 3.18 -8.12 10.18
C MET A 239 3.70 -9.41 9.56
N SER A 240 3.61 -9.57 8.23
CA SER A 240 4.17 -10.74 7.55
C SER A 240 5.69 -10.83 7.73
N ARG A 241 6.40 -9.69 7.69
CA ARG A 241 7.84 -9.65 7.94
C ARG A 241 8.17 -9.83 9.41
N PHE A 242 7.48 -9.08 10.28
CA PHE A 242 7.70 -9.12 11.73
C PHE A 242 7.52 -10.53 12.31
N LEU A 243 6.57 -11.29 11.77
CA LEU A 243 6.24 -12.64 12.24
C LEU A 243 6.83 -13.74 11.36
N ALA A 244 7.71 -13.41 10.40
CA ALA A 244 8.28 -14.36 9.45
C ALA A 244 7.25 -15.28 8.75
N VAL A 245 6.09 -14.70 8.38
CA VAL A 245 5.00 -15.43 7.70
C VAL A 245 5.33 -15.57 6.22
N HIS A 246 5.81 -16.75 5.83
CA HIS A 246 6.04 -17.12 4.43
C HIS A 246 4.90 -18.03 3.94
N ALA A 247 3.78 -17.41 3.58
CA ALA A 247 2.57 -18.10 3.12
C ALA A 247 1.82 -17.28 2.07
N PRO A 248 0.93 -17.87 1.26
CA PRO A 248 0.15 -17.12 0.27
C PRO A 248 -0.61 -15.96 0.94
N PRO A 249 -0.42 -14.70 0.51
CA PRO A 249 -0.83 -13.52 1.27
C PRO A 249 -2.35 -13.38 1.41
N LYS A 250 -3.11 -13.99 0.48
CA LYS A 250 -4.58 -13.97 0.45
C LYS A 250 -5.22 -15.21 1.07
N SER A 251 -4.44 -16.16 1.58
CA SER A 251 -5.01 -17.37 2.20
C SER A 251 -5.74 -17.01 3.50
N LYS A 252 -6.83 -17.70 3.80
CA LYS A 252 -7.56 -17.48 5.06
C LYS A 252 -6.65 -17.67 6.27
N ALA A 253 -5.82 -18.71 6.29
CA ALA A 253 -4.89 -18.97 7.38
C ALA A 253 -3.90 -17.82 7.59
N THR A 254 -3.33 -17.28 6.50
CA THR A 254 -2.45 -16.11 6.56
C THR A 254 -3.19 -14.90 7.12
N LEU A 255 -4.40 -14.62 6.62
CA LEU A 255 -5.19 -13.48 7.08
C LEU A 255 -5.58 -13.61 8.56
N ASP A 256 -5.94 -14.81 9.02
CA ASP A 256 -6.29 -15.05 10.42
C ASP A 256 -5.10 -14.77 11.35
N ILE A 257 -3.88 -15.20 10.98
CA ILE A 257 -2.64 -14.90 11.73
C ILE A 257 -2.41 -13.38 11.79
N LEU A 258 -2.47 -12.68 10.65
CA LEU A 258 -2.16 -11.25 10.58
C LEU A 258 -3.22 -10.39 11.29
N TRP A 259 -4.50 -10.76 11.18
CA TRP A 259 -5.56 -10.13 11.96
C TRP A 259 -5.39 -10.38 13.46
N GLY A 260 -4.99 -11.59 13.86
CA GLY A 260 -4.69 -11.92 15.25
C GLY A 260 -3.52 -11.11 15.82
N ALA A 261 -2.46 -10.94 15.03
CA ALA A 261 -1.32 -10.11 15.41
C ALA A 261 -1.69 -8.63 15.53
N ALA A 262 -2.42 -8.07 14.56
CA ALA A 262 -2.93 -6.71 14.65
C ALA A 262 -3.84 -6.52 15.86
N ALA A 263 -4.69 -7.51 16.17
CA ALA A 263 -5.54 -7.49 17.37
C ALA A 263 -4.73 -7.50 18.67
N ALA A 264 -3.65 -8.29 18.73
CA ALA A 264 -2.74 -8.30 19.88
C ALA A 264 -2.10 -6.93 20.12
N MET A 265 -1.77 -6.20 19.05
CA MET A 265 -1.17 -4.85 19.14
C MET A 265 -2.12 -3.80 19.72
N VAL A 266 -3.44 -3.94 19.59
CA VAL A 266 -4.41 -2.95 20.10
C VAL A 266 -5.21 -3.44 21.29
N LYS A 267 -4.95 -4.66 21.79
CA LYS A 267 -5.71 -5.24 22.90
C LYS A 267 -5.55 -4.39 24.17
N PRO A 268 -6.64 -4.05 24.89
CA PRO A 268 -6.53 -3.33 26.15
C PRO A 268 -5.82 -4.21 27.18
N LYS A 269 -5.01 -3.61 28.06
CA LYS A 269 -4.54 -4.32 29.25
C LYS A 269 -5.76 -4.74 30.06
N LYS A 270 -5.79 -5.99 30.55
CA LYS A 270 -6.73 -6.35 31.62
C LYS A 270 -6.37 -5.46 32.81
N HIS A 271 -7.25 -4.55 33.22
CA HIS A 271 -7.09 -3.88 34.50
C HIS A 271 -7.00 -4.95 35.59
N ILE A 272 -5.80 -5.13 36.15
CA ILE A 272 -5.67 -5.79 37.45
C ILE A 272 -6.50 -4.90 38.38
N LYS A 273 -7.49 -5.48 39.09
CA LYS A 273 -8.21 -4.77 40.15
C LYS A 273 -7.20 -4.43 41.24
N VAL A 274 -6.51 -3.30 41.10
CA VAL A 274 -5.72 -2.72 42.18
C VAL A 274 -6.74 -2.21 43.18
N SER A 275 -6.69 -2.74 44.40
CA SER A 275 -7.50 -2.26 45.51
C SER A 275 -7.30 -0.76 45.67
N SER A 276 -8.35 -0.07 46.10
CA SER A 276 -8.50 1.39 46.11
C SER A 276 -7.51 2.19 46.99
N ALA A 277 -6.39 1.60 47.42
CA ALA A 277 -5.46 2.19 48.38
C ALA A 277 -4.14 2.74 47.78
N GLN A 278 -3.84 2.53 46.50
CA GLN A 278 -2.56 2.98 45.90
C GLN A 278 -2.81 3.81 44.63
N ARG A 279 -3.44 4.97 44.79
CA ARG A 279 -3.49 6.04 43.77
C ARG A 279 -2.71 7.25 44.29
N ALA A 280 -1.39 7.14 44.30
CA ALA A 280 -0.53 8.31 44.38
C ALA A 280 0.80 8.02 43.66
N SER A 281 1.09 8.85 42.66
CA SER A 281 2.42 9.09 42.07
C SER A 281 3.23 7.87 41.61
N SER A 282 2.85 7.29 40.46
CA SER A 282 3.81 6.50 39.65
C SER A 282 3.91 7.09 38.23
N PRO A 283 5.13 7.25 37.68
CA PRO A 283 5.35 7.70 36.30
C PRO A 283 4.75 6.76 35.23
N GLU A 284 4.33 5.55 35.60
CA GLU A 284 3.56 4.66 34.71
C GLU A 284 2.18 5.23 34.32
N SER A 285 1.55 6.04 35.18
CA SER A 285 0.22 6.60 34.93
C SER A 285 0.17 7.59 33.75
N THR A 286 1.28 8.27 33.48
CA THR A 286 1.45 9.19 32.34
C THR A 286 1.78 8.44 31.04
N LEU A 287 2.37 7.23 31.12
CA LEU A 287 2.66 6.38 29.96
C LEU A 287 1.44 5.52 29.55
N GLU A 288 0.45 5.37 30.42
CA GLU A 288 -0.84 4.75 30.09
C GLU A 288 -1.76 5.67 29.28
N SER A 289 -1.63 7.00 29.43
CA SER A 289 -2.44 7.98 28.68
C SER A 289 -1.97 8.24 27.24
N THR A 290 -0.95 7.52 26.75
CA THR A 290 -0.32 7.72 25.43
C THR A 290 -0.46 6.52 24.48
N ARG A 291 -1.17 5.47 24.88
CA ARG A 291 -1.32 4.22 24.10
C ARG A 291 -2.72 4.04 23.57
N TYR A 292 -3.16 4.98 22.75
CA TYR A 292 -4.47 4.90 22.11
C TYR A 292 -4.46 3.93 20.92
N PRO A 293 -5.51 3.12 20.74
CA PRO A 293 -5.56 2.12 19.66
C PRO A 293 -5.47 2.78 18.27
N GLY A 294 -6.02 3.98 18.10
CA GLY A 294 -5.88 4.76 16.87
C GLY A 294 -4.44 5.16 16.55
N ASP A 295 -3.64 5.51 17.55
CA ASP A 295 -2.22 5.86 17.34
C ASP A 295 -1.40 4.63 16.99
N ILE A 296 -1.67 3.49 17.65
CA ILE A 296 -1.05 2.20 17.33
C ILE A 296 -1.37 1.81 15.88
N ASN A 297 -2.64 1.83 15.49
CA ASN A 297 -3.06 1.48 14.13
C ASN A 297 -2.41 2.40 13.08
N GLN A 298 -2.40 3.72 13.32
CA GLN A 298 -1.75 4.66 12.40
C GLN A 298 -0.23 4.45 12.33
N ALA A 299 0.43 4.14 13.44
CA ALA A 299 1.86 3.85 13.47
C ALA A 299 2.19 2.56 12.70
N LEU A 300 1.37 1.51 12.82
CA LEU A 300 1.52 0.28 12.05
C LEU A 300 1.38 0.53 10.54
N ILE A 301 0.38 1.32 10.13
CA ILE A 301 0.19 1.71 8.73
C ILE A 301 1.39 2.53 8.24
N GLU A 302 1.84 3.50 9.03
CA GLU A 302 2.98 4.37 8.71
C GLU A 302 4.28 3.59 8.53
N LEU A 303 4.58 2.67 9.45
CA LEU A 303 5.78 1.83 9.38
C LEU A 303 5.67 0.82 8.22
N GLY A 304 4.51 0.17 8.08
CA GLY A 304 4.24 -0.72 6.97
C GLY A 304 4.45 -0.04 5.63
N ARG A 305 4.01 1.22 5.49
CA ARG A 305 4.23 2.05 4.30
C ARG A 305 5.72 2.25 3.99
N LEU A 306 6.59 2.42 5.00
CA LEU A 306 8.05 2.49 4.79
C LEU A 306 8.64 1.19 4.23
N LEU A 307 8.00 0.06 4.51
CA LEU A 307 8.42 -1.25 4.04
C LEU A 307 7.99 -1.57 2.59
N ALA A 308 7.22 -0.70 1.93
CA ALA A 308 6.74 -0.90 0.56
C ALA A 308 7.88 -0.84 -0.47
N GLY A 309 8.31 -2.01 -0.97
CA GLY A 309 9.51 -2.18 -1.81
C GLY A 309 10.80 -2.01 -0.99
N LEU A 310 11.86 -2.80 -1.19
CA LEU A 310 12.89 -2.38 -2.15
C LEU A 310 13.96 -3.42 -2.54
N TYR A 311 13.65 -4.72 -2.64
CA TYR A 311 14.71 -5.73 -2.90
C TYR A 311 14.32 -6.80 -3.93
N GLU A 312 13.52 -6.44 -4.94
CA GLU A 312 13.10 -7.39 -5.99
C GLU A 312 13.98 -7.32 -7.25
N PHE A 313 14.80 -6.27 -7.39
CA PHE A 313 15.87 -6.19 -8.38
C PHE A 313 17.22 -6.10 -7.67
N PRO A 314 18.32 -6.60 -8.27
CA PRO A 314 19.67 -6.32 -7.81
C PRO A 314 19.93 -4.81 -7.77
N THR A 315 20.06 -4.22 -6.59
CA THR A 315 20.26 -2.78 -6.41
C THR A 315 21.31 -2.49 -5.36
N SER A 316 22.18 -1.51 -5.64
CA SER A 316 23.02 -0.89 -4.62
C SER A 316 22.25 0.22 -3.90
N SER A 317 22.38 0.31 -2.58
CA SER A 317 21.82 1.42 -1.80
C SER A 317 22.63 2.70 -1.98
N ASP A 318 21.97 3.85 -1.76
CA ASP A 318 22.58 5.18 -1.57
C ASP A 318 23.61 5.64 -2.60
N VAL A 319 23.41 5.27 -3.87
CA VAL A 319 24.25 5.75 -4.97
C VAL A 319 24.17 7.28 -5.05
N ALA A 320 25.33 7.95 -5.10
CA ALA A 320 25.39 9.42 -5.18
C ALA A 320 24.75 9.98 -6.46
N LYS A 321 24.29 11.24 -6.42
CA LYS A 321 23.73 11.92 -7.61
C LYS A 321 24.79 12.18 -8.68
N THR A 322 26.02 12.42 -8.27
CA THR A 322 27.17 12.68 -9.12
C THR A 322 28.20 11.59 -8.91
N THR A 323 27.97 10.41 -9.50
CA THR A 323 28.91 9.29 -9.50
C THR A 323 29.72 9.31 -10.79
N SER A 324 31.05 9.19 -10.70
CA SER A 324 31.93 9.14 -11.87
C SER A 324 31.61 7.94 -12.77
N ARG A 325 31.89 8.05 -14.07
CA ARG A 325 31.65 6.97 -15.05
C ARG A 325 32.34 5.66 -14.65
N THR A 326 33.55 5.75 -14.10
CA THR A 326 34.31 4.61 -13.58
C THR A 326 33.66 3.96 -12.37
N ALA A 327 33.12 4.75 -11.43
CA ALA A 327 32.40 4.20 -10.28
C ALA A 327 31.06 3.58 -10.69
N GLN A 328 30.36 4.19 -11.66
CA GLN A 328 29.13 3.63 -12.24
C GLN A 328 29.36 2.28 -12.94
N ALA A 329 30.51 2.07 -13.59
CA ALA A 329 30.85 0.82 -14.25
C ALA A 329 31.19 -0.33 -13.26
N LYS A 330 31.61 0.00 -12.03
CA LYS A 330 31.95 -0.99 -10.99
C LYS A 330 30.71 -1.59 -10.30
N ILE A 331 29.61 -0.82 -10.22
CA ILE A 331 28.39 -1.23 -9.49
C ILE A 331 27.78 -2.53 -10.07
N PRO A 332 27.54 -2.65 -11.40
CA PRO A 332 27.04 -3.90 -11.98
C PRO A 332 27.92 -5.11 -11.71
N HIS A 333 29.23 -4.94 -11.82
CA HIS A 333 30.19 -6.01 -11.59
C HIS A 333 30.13 -6.52 -10.15
N ALA A 334 30.08 -5.61 -9.16
CA ALA A 334 29.95 -5.98 -7.75
C ALA A 334 28.65 -6.75 -7.48
N LEU A 335 27.51 -6.25 -7.98
CA LEU A 335 26.21 -6.91 -7.81
C LEU A 335 26.15 -8.27 -8.49
N LEU A 336 26.60 -8.39 -9.74
CA LEU A 336 26.56 -9.65 -10.50
C LEU A 336 27.53 -10.69 -9.95
N THR A 337 28.70 -10.28 -9.45
CA THR A 337 29.65 -11.20 -8.80
C THR A 337 29.05 -11.84 -7.54
N GLN A 338 28.17 -11.13 -6.83
CA GLN A 338 27.45 -11.67 -5.67
C GLN A 338 26.29 -12.60 -6.06
N LEU A 339 25.83 -12.53 -7.32
CA LEU A 339 24.64 -13.25 -7.77
C LEU A 339 24.93 -14.44 -8.68
N VAL A 340 26.07 -14.49 -9.37
CA VAL A 340 26.31 -15.42 -10.49
C VAL A 340 27.47 -16.40 -10.20
N VAL A 341 27.35 -17.62 -10.73
CA VAL A 341 28.39 -18.68 -10.78
C VAL A 341 28.55 -19.17 -12.23
N PRO A 342 29.76 -19.15 -12.82
CA PRO A 342 31.03 -18.68 -12.27
C PRO A 342 31.08 -17.15 -12.15
N SER A 343 32.12 -16.63 -11.48
CA SER A 343 32.34 -15.19 -11.34
C SER A 343 32.41 -14.50 -12.71
N ILE A 344 31.79 -13.32 -12.80
CA ILE A 344 31.73 -12.53 -14.03
C ILE A 344 32.95 -11.61 -14.14
N LEU A 345 33.52 -11.48 -15.34
CA LEU A 345 34.58 -10.51 -15.60
C LEU A 345 34.04 -9.08 -15.74
N PRO A 346 34.77 -8.05 -15.25
CA PRO A 346 34.37 -6.66 -15.39
C PRO A 346 34.48 -6.18 -16.85
N TYR A 347 33.83 -5.05 -17.13
CA TYR A 347 33.75 -4.46 -18.47
C TYR A 347 35.13 -4.21 -19.12
N ASP A 348 36.13 -3.78 -18.34
CA ASP A 348 37.47 -3.43 -18.84
C ASP A 348 38.51 -4.57 -18.74
N ALA A 349 38.10 -5.81 -18.47
CA ALA A 349 39.04 -6.93 -18.34
C ALA A 349 39.70 -7.29 -19.68
N LYS A 350 41.04 -7.32 -19.70
CA LYS A 350 41.81 -7.92 -20.81
C LYS A 350 41.72 -9.43 -20.71
N ARG A 351 41.15 -10.07 -21.74
CA ARG A 351 41.01 -11.54 -21.81
C ARG A 351 42.39 -12.18 -21.91
N LYS A 352 42.72 -13.13 -21.04
CA LYS A 352 43.93 -13.97 -21.21
C LYS A 352 43.63 -15.02 -22.28
N GLU A 353 44.53 -15.19 -23.24
CA GLU A 353 44.36 -16.08 -24.41
C GLU A 353 44.22 -17.57 -24.05
N THR A 354 44.48 -17.95 -22.79
CA THR A 354 44.49 -19.34 -22.31
C THR A 354 43.19 -19.84 -21.66
N GLU A 355 42.16 -19.01 -21.51
CA GLU A 355 40.87 -19.43 -20.96
C GLU A 355 39.92 -19.97 -22.05
N SER A 356 39.35 -21.16 -21.83
CA SER A 356 38.38 -21.78 -22.72
C SER A 356 37.20 -20.81 -22.99
N GLN A 357 36.91 -20.54 -24.27
CA GLN A 357 35.92 -19.52 -24.68
C GLN A 357 34.50 -19.77 -24.15
N HIS A 358 34.21 -20.99 -23.70
CA HIS A 358 32.87 -21.47 -23.34
C HIS A 358 32.51 -21.31 -21.85
N GLU A 359 33.47 -21.08 -20.94
CA GLU A 359 33.19 -21.01 -19.49
C GLU A 359 33.22 -19.60 -18.90
N CYS A 360 33.79 -18.63 -19.62
CA CYS A 360 34.03 -17.30 -19.08
C CYS A 360 32.94 -16.30 -19.49
N ILE A 361 32.34 -15.64 -18.49
CA ILE A 361 31.22 -14.71 -18.65
C ILE A 361 31.72 -13.30 -18.37
N GLN A 362 31.41 -12.34 -19.24
CA GLN A 362 31.93 -10.98 -19.18
C GLN A 362 30.84 -9.94 -19.38
N ILE A 363 30.93 -8.84 -18.64
CA ILE A 363 30.16 -7.63 -18.92
C ILE A 363 30.72 -6.96 -20.18
N THR A 364 29.91 -6.80 -21.21
CA THR A 364 30.33 -6.25 -22.51
C THR A 364 29.74 -4.90 -22.84
N SER A 365 28.74 -4.46 -22.08
CA SER A 365 28.18 -3.12 -22.19
C SER A 365 27.53 -2.73 -20.87
N ILE A 366 27.75 -1.48 -20.45
CA ILE A 366 27.05 -0.84 -19.35
C ILE A 366 26.53 0.50 -19.88
N LYS A 367 25.20 0.62 -19.98
CA LYS A 367 24.54 1.83 -20.46
C LYS A 367 23.66 2.42 -19.36
N PRO A 368 24.03 3.57 -18.78
CA PRO A 368 23.11 4.33 -17.94
C PRO A 368 21.90 4.77 -18.77
N VAL A 369 20.70 4.54 -18.25
CA VAL A 369 19.44 4.76 -18.98
C VAL A 369 18.71 6.03 -18.50
N GLY A 370 19.01 6.43 -17.28
CA GLY A 370 18.41 7.58 -16.61
C GLY A 370 17.84 7.25 -15.25
N ASP A 371 17.34 8.31 -14.62
CA ASP A 371 16.76 8.29 -13.28
C ASP A 371 15.27 7.93 -13.37
N VAL A 372 14.87 6.81 -12.77
CA VAL A 372 13.47 6.45 -12.58
C VAL A 372 13.05 6.90 -11.19
N ILE A 373 12.21 7.93 -11.14
CA ILE A 373 11.67 8.45 -9.88
C ILE A 373 10.44 7.63 -9.52
N HIS A 374 10.48 6.98 -8.36
CA HIS A 374 9.33 6.33 -7.78
C HIS A 374 8.94 7.03 -6.48
N VAL A 375 7.75 7.62 -6.48
CA VAL A 375 7.16 8.26 -5.30
C VAL A 375 6.18 7.29 -4.64
N PHE A 376 6.51 6.87 -3.43
CA PHE A 376 5.64 6.08 -2.56
C PHE A 376 4.99 6.98 -1.52
N SER A 377 3.85 7.59 -1.87
CA SER A 377 3.10 8.51 -1.00
C SER A 377 3.90 9.77 -0.60
N HIS A 378 4.97 9.62 0.18
CA HIS A 378 5.85 10.64 0.74
C HIS A 378 7.34 10.26 0.67
N ILE A 379 7.69 9.01 0.35
CA ILE A 379 9.08 8.63 0.07
C ILE A 379 9.32 8.82 -1.41
N ARG A 380 10.31 9.65 -1.75
CA ARG A 380 10.82 9.75 -3.11
C ARG A 380 12.07 8.90 -3.21
N LYS A 381 12.04 7.85 -4.02
CA LYS A 381 13.24 7.09 -4.38
C LYS A 381 13.58 7.35 -5.83
N THR A 382 14.87 7.54 -6.10
CA THR A 382 15.40 7.69 -7.44
C THR A 382 16.24 6.47 -7.75
N TYR A 383 15.76 5.63 -8.67
CA TYR A 383 16.51 4.49 -9.19
C TYR A 383 17.39 4.98 -10.33
N ARG A 384 18.70 4.83 -10.19
CA ARG A 384 19.65 5.12 -11.27
C ARG A 384 19.83 3.85 -12.07
N THR A 385 19.10 3.76 -13.17
CA THR A 385 18.98 2.52 -13.93
C THR A 385 20.14 2.35 -14.90
N GLN A 386 20.62 1.12 -15.02
CA GLN A 386 21.69 0.73 -15.95
C GLN A 386 21.27 -0.54 -16.68
N TRP A 387 21.47 -0.56 -17.99
CA TRP A 387 21.43 -1.79 -18.78
C TRP A 387 22.82 -2.40 -18.82
N VAL A 388 22.88 -3.69 -18.53
CA VAL A 388 24.14 -4.44 -18.44
C VAL A 388 24.02 -5.63 -19.38
N ILE A 389 24.85 -5.63 -20.42
CA ILE A 389 24.91 -6.75 -21.37
C ILE A 389 26.02 -7.68 -20.91
N ILE A 390 25.66 -8.93 -20.68
CA ILE A 390 26.56 -10.00 -20.32
C ILE A 390 26.70 -10.95 -21.52
N ARG A 391 27.92 -11.34 -21.87
CA ARG A 391 28.18 -12.35 -22.91
C ARG A 391 29.04 -13.49 -22.35
N GLY A 392 28.82 -14.70 -22.88
CA GLY A 392 29.53 -15.93 -22.48
C GLY A 392 28.56 -17.02 -22.01
N GLY A 393 28.97 -18.28 -22.16
CA GLY A 393 28.16 -19.47 -21.85
C GLY A 393 27.06 -19.78 -22.88
N GLU A 394 26.51 -21.00 -22.83
CA GLU A 394 25.38 -21.44 -23.68
C GLU A 394 24.00 -21.18 -23.05
N THR A 395 23.95 -21.06 -21.72
CA THR A 395 22.73 -20.80 -20.95
C THR A 395 22.95 -19.66 -19.97
N PRO A 396 21.90 -18.98 -19.49
CA PRO A 396 22.03 -18.01 -18.40
C PRO A 396 22.79 -18.64 -17.22
N PRO A 397 23.75 -17.93 -16.62
CA PRO A 397 24.63 -18.56 -15.66
C PRO A 397 23.92 -18.90 -14.37
N LYS A 398 24.43 -19.89 -13.65
CA LYS A 398 23.82 -20.34 -12.40
C LYS A 398 23.84 -19.20 -11.40
N LEU A 399 22.75 -19.02 -10.66
CA LEU A 399 22.67 -18.00 -9.63
C LEU A 399 23.11 -18.58 -8.27
N LYS A 400 23.81 -17.77 -7.48
CA LYS A 400 24.14 -18.10 -6.09
C LYS A 400 22.84 -18.15 -5.29
N ILE A 401 22.50 -19.33 -4.78
CA ILE A 401 21.38 -19.52 -3.87
C ILE A 401 21.81 -18.90 -2.53
N GLY A 402 21.14 -17.83 -2.12
CA GLY A 402 21.43 -17.16 -0.85
C GLY A 402 22.36 -15.93 -0.89
N GLY A 403 22.58 -15.30 -2.03
CA GLY A 403 23.64 -14.27 -2.20
C GLY A 403 23.25 -12.81 -1.92
N PHE A 404 22.62 -12.48 -0.78
CA PHE A 404 22.45 -11.07 -0.36
C PHE A 404 22.91 -10.86 1.10
N GLU A 405 24.13 -11.27 1.43
CA GLU A 405 24.84 -10.74 2.58
C GLU A 405 25.52 -9.43 2.16
N GLY A 406 24.87 -8.29 2.41
CA GLY A 406 25.49 -6.98 2.17
C GLY A 406 24.56 -5.88 1.69
N SER A 407 23.63 -5.45 2.54
CA SER A 407 23.24 -4.03 2.57
C SER A 407 23.58 -3.59 3.98
N THR A 408 24.61 -2.76 4.13
CA THR A 408 25.06 -2.20 5.41
C THR A 408 23.88 -1.57 6.14
N VAL A 409 23.36 -2.27 7.15
CA VAL A 409 22.65 -1.63 8.27
C VAL A 409 23.74 -0.88 9.04
N PRO A 410 23.56 0.41 9.41
CA PRO A 410 24.54 1.06 10.27
C PRO A 410 24.61 0.29 11.58
N GLU A 411 25.79 -0.27 11.90
CA GLU A 411 26.11 -0.72 13.25
C GLU A 411 26.03 0.50 14.17
N LEU A 412 24.92 0.64 14.89
CA LEU A 412 24.90 1.39 16.13
C LEU A 412 25.52 0.49 17.18
N SER A 413 26.79 0.74 17.49
CA SER A 413 27.50 0.14 18.60
C SER A 413 26.79 0.51 19.91
N PHE A 414 26.02 -0.44 20.46
CA PHE A 414 25.66 -0.42 21.87
C PHE A 414 26.70 -1.24 22.61
N THR A 415 27.44 -0.57 23.49
CA THR A 415 28.39 -1.21 24.40
C THR A 415 27.66 -2.14 25.38
N ASP A 416 28.22 -3.33 25.53
CA ASP A 416 27.72 -4.50 26.23
C ASP A 416 27.23 -4.30 27.66
N GLY A 417 26.23 -5.11 28.01
CA GLY A 417 25.77 -5.40 29.35
C GLY A 417 25.11 -6.78 29.42
N GLY A 418 25.89 -7.83 29.15
CA GLY A 418 25.83 -9.22 29.65
C GLY A 418 24.50 -10.00 29.80
N GLY A 419 24.46 -11.21 29.24
CA GLY A 419 23.73 -12.36 29.83
C GLY A 419 22.94 -13.27 28.88
N GLU A 420 23.67 -14.13 28.15
CA GLU A 420 23.39 -15.50 27.68
C GLU A 420 21.95 -16.01 27.36
N ASP A 421 21.75 -16.28 26.06
CA ASP A 421 21.37 -17.56 25.44
C ASP A 421 20.37 -17.37 24.28
N GLY A 422 20.89 -16.83 23.17
CA GLY A 422 20.13 -16.57 21.94
C GLY A 422 20.61 -17.46 20.80
N LEU A 423 19.77 -18.40 20.40
CA LEU A 423 19.90 -19.22 19.19
C LEU A 423 20.19 -18.33 17.96
N SER A 424 21.43 -18.40 17.48
CA SER A 424 21.88 -17.84 16.20
C SER A 424 21.16 -18.55 15.05
N ALA A 425 20.05 -17.95 14.58
CA ALA A 425 19.44 -18.30 13.31
C ALA A 425 19.78 -17.20 12.31
N SER A 426 20.78 -17.45 11.47
CA SER A 426 21.12 -16.60 10.34
C SER A 426 19.90 -16.45 9.40
N PRO A 427 19.58 -15.23 8.92
CA PRO A 427 18.49 -15.03 7.98
C PRO A 427 18.75 -15.80 6.68
N ARG A 428 17.80 -16.64 6.25
CA ARG A 428 17.89 -17.29 4.93
C ARG A 428 17.78 -16.23 3.82
N PRO A 429 18.57 -16.31 2.74
CA PRO A 429 18.75 -15.16 1.86
C PRO A 429 17.81 -15.23 0.65
N LEU A 430 17.55 -14.07 0.02
CA LEU A 430 16.63 -13.91 -1.11
C LEU A 430 17.10 -14.74 -2.32
N ASP A 431 16.22 -15.61 -2.85
CA ASP A 431 16.49 -16.41 -4.05
C ASP A 431 16.34 -15.55 -5.31
N ALA A 432 17.46 -15.30 -6.03
CA ALA A 432 17.45 -14.65 -7.33
C ALA A 432 17.04 -15.64 -8.44
N MET A 433 16.38 -15.16 -9.50
CA MET A 433 16.01 -15.97 -10.66
C MET A 433 16.19 -15.23 -11.99
N TRP A 434 16.51 -15.97 -13.05
CA TRP A 434 16.45 -15.45 -14.42
C TRP A 434 15.01 -15.48 -14.92
N VAL A 435 14.56 -14.36 -15.48
CA VAL A 435 13.21 -14.24 -16.08
C VAL A 435 13.37 -13.75 -17.52
N PRO A 436 12.76 -14.42 -18.51
CA PRO A 436 12.72 -13.91 -19.87
C PRO A 436 12.12 -12.49 -19.91
N PHE A 437 12.72 -11.58 -20.68
CA PHE A 437 12.34 -10.17 -20.74
C PHE A 437 10.82 -9.94 -20.91
N ASN A 438 10.19 -10.70 -21.82
CA ASN A 438 8.76 -10.62 -22.09
C ASN A 438 7.85 -11.19 -20.98
N LYS A 439 8.42 -11.88 -19.99
CA LYS A 439 7.71 -12.46 -18.85
C LYS A 439 7.94 -11.70 -17.54
N VAL A 440 8.82 -10.70 -17.51
CA VAL A 440 9.14 -9.93 -16.29
C VAL A 440 7.89 -9.31 -15.68
N SER A 441 7.01 -8.69 -16.47
CA SER A 441 5.75 -8.09 -15.98
C SER A 441 4.77 -9.10 -15.38
N SER A 442 4.90 -10.38 -15.74
CA SER A 442 4.10 -11.49 -15.23
C SER A 442 4.78 -12.27 -14.10
N ALA A 443 6.04 -11.95 -13.78
CA ALA A 443 6.69 -12.50 -12.59
C ALA A 443 5.98 -11.96 -11.34
N ASN A 444 6.02 -12.72 -10.24
CA ASN A 444 5.36 -12.38 -8.98
C ASN A 444 6.08 -11.21 -8.26
N MET A 445 6.04 -10.03 -8.86
CA MET A 445 6.66 -8.80 -8.39
C MET A 445 5.62 -7.90 -7.72
N GLY A 446 6.07 -7.12 -6.73
CA GLY A 446 5.25 -6.10 -6.10
C GLY A 446 4.79 -5.04 -7.12
N THR A 447 3.57 -4.54 -6.97
CA THR A 447 2.97 -3.53 -7.88
C THR A 447 3.82 -2.27 -8.04
N GLY A 448 4.56 -1.88 -7.01
CA GLY A 448 5.51 -0.78 -7.08
C GLY A 448 6.73 -1.08 -7.97
N VAL A 449 7.20 -2.32 -7.94
CA VAL A 449 8.34 -2.76 -8.74
C VAL A 449 7.94 -2.91 -10.21
N VAL A 450 6.71 -3.36 -10.48
CA VAL A 450 6.13 -3.36 -11.85
C VAL A 450 6.11 -1.95 -12.44
N LYS A 451 5.80 -0.91 -11.65
CA LYS A 451 5.85 0.48 -12.13
C LYS A 451 7.26 0.92 -12.52
N VAL A 452 8.25 0.62 -11.66
CA VAL A 452 9.66 0.91 -11.95
C VAL A 452 10.09 0.17 -13.22
N TRP A 453 9.77 -1.13 -13.31
CA TRP A 453 10.05 -1.94 -14.50
C TRP A 453 9.45 -1.35 -15.77
N ASN A 454 8.17 -0.96 -15.75
CA ASN A 454 7.52 -0.39 -16.94
C ASN A 454 8.20 0.91 -17.37
N SER A 455 8.52 1.81 -16.43
CA SER A 455 9.27 3.03 -16.75
C SER A 455 10.67 2.75 -17.29
N THR A 456 11.38 1.77 -16.72
CA THR A 456 12.70 1.34 -17.21
C THR A 456 12.60 0.71 -18.60
N LYS A 457 11.59 -0.13 -18.84
CA LYS A 457 11.31 -0.78 -20.13
C LYS A 457 11.00 0.25 -21.23
N GLU A 458 10.17 1.25 -20.93
CA GLU A 458 9.90 2.35 -21.87
C GLU A 458 11.18 3.09 -22.27
N LEU A 459 12.13 3.28 -21.34
CA LEU A 459 13.42 3.88 -21.65
C LEU A 459 14.28 2.99 -22.56
N TRP A 460 14.20 1.66 -22.43
CA TRP A 460 14.88 0.71 -23.31
C TRP A 460 14.31 0.69 -24.72
N GLU A 461 12.98 0.67 -24.84
CA GLU A 461 12.30 0.62 -26.15
C GLU A 461 12.60 1.88 -26.97
N ARG A 462 12.57 3.06 -26.33
CA ARG A 462 12.95 4.34 -26.98
C ARG A 462 14.39 4.37 -27.51
N ASP A 463 15.26 3.60 -26.88
CA ASP A 463 16.70 3.60 -27.14
C ASP A 463 17.06 2.58 -28.24
N ILE A 464 16.29 1.49 -28.37
CA ILE A 464 16.36 0.57 -29.51
C ILE A 464 15.80 1.21 -30.79
N ASP A 465 14.69 1.94 -30.71
CA ASP A 465 14.07 2.58 -31.89
C ASP A 465 14.89 3.77 -32.44
N GLY A 466 15.93 4.20 -31.71
CA GLY A 466 16.87 5.26 -32.11
C GLY A 466 18.29 4.78 -32.40
N SER A 467 18.54 3.47 -32.48
CA SER A 467 19.86 2.85 -32.77
C SER A 467 20.05 2.51 -34.24
#